data_AF-A0A2S8F1B7-F1
#
_entry.id   AF-A0A2S8F1B7-F1
#
_cell.length_a   1.000
_cell.length_b   1.000
_cell.length_c   1.000
_cell.angle_alpha   90.00
_cell.angle_beta   90.00
_cell.angle_gamma   90.00
#
_symmetry.space_group_name_H-M   'P 1'
#
loop_
_entity.id
_entity.type
_entity.pdbx_description
1 polymer ?
#
loop_
_entity_poly.entity_id
_entity_poly.type
_entity_poly.pdbx_seq_one_letter_code
_entity_poly.pdbx_strand_id
1 'polypeptide(L)'
;MSGTELKSGLLAALLADDGFRPEEPKTLEDTQLSPTLIESIILKLYLNIGSLSGRKTAEHICLPFGIVEGLLTSLRTRQLITHCGSAPLNDYTYTLTDQGRSRAQTYMHSCAYFGPAPVSLDDYITSVEAQSVRNETPKEEDLRRAFEGLSVEPGMFDRLGPAVNSGAGLFLYGAPGNGKTTLAKRITACYGQEIWIPRTVVEDGQYIKLFDAAFHETVDQQENSIIKNDNFDHRWIKIQRPTVVVGGELTMDSLEIRFDPINNICEAPLQMKSNCGSLLIDDFGRQRMQPQELLNRWIVPLENRVDYLALPNGKKIQVPFEQLIIFSTNLEPSDLTDDAFLRRIPYKIEIEDASQEEFHKLFQIFTKQFGCRYDEDSVTHLIDKHYTPTKRPLRRCQPRDLLTQIRNYCVYKGFPMEMRPEYFDLVVGSYFTVVAGND
;
A
#
# COMPACT_ATOMS: atom_id res chain seq x y z
N MET A 1 -21.89 -25.62 14.26
CA MET A 1 -20.58 -26.29 14.03
C MET A 1 -19.64 -25.87 15.15
N SER A 2 -18.88 -26.82 15.71
CA SER A 2 -18.13 -26.58 16.95
C SER A 2 -16.87 -25.75 16.68
N GLY A 3 -16.47 -24.89 17.62
CA GLY A 3 -15.26 -24.05 17.51
C GLY A 3 -13.93 -24.81 17.37
N THR A 4 -13.98 -26.14 17.35
CA THR A 4 -12.84 -27.05 17.11
C THR A 4 -12.59 -27.29 15.62
N GLU A 5 -13.64 -27.29 14.78
CA GLU A 5 -13.51 -27.54 13.34
C GLU A 5 -12.97 -26.32 12.58
N LEU A 6 -13.41 -25.10 12.95
CA LEU A 6 -12.84 -23.85 12.43
C LEU A 6 -11.34 -23.74 12.70
N LYS A 7 -10.91 -24.17 13.89
CA LYS A 7 -9.49 -24.20 14.26
C LYS A 7 -8.69 -25.23 13.47
N SER A 8 -9.30 -26.35 13.07
CA SER A 8 -8.58 -27.39 12.31
C SER A 8 -8.31 -27.02 10.85
N GLY A 9 -9.21 -26.29 10.19
CA GLY A 9 -8.97 -25.77 8.83
C GLY A 9 -7.86 -24.72 8.83
N LEU A 10 -7.88 -23.82 9.82
CA LEU A 10 -6.86 -22.77 9.99
C LEU A 10 -5.48 -23.34 10.37
N LEU A 11 -5.42 -24.35 11.25
CA LEU A 11 -4.17 -25.04 11.57
C LEU A 11 -3.62 -25.79 10.36
N ALA A 12 -4.48 -26.38 9.52
CA ALA A 12 -4.03 -27.04 8.29
C ALA A 12 -3.49 -26.04 7.27
N ALA A 13 -4.09 -24.84 7.17
CA ALA A 13 -3.57 -23.74 6.34
C ALA A 13 -2.26 -23.14 6.88
N LEU A 14 -2.08 -23.10 8.21
CA LEU A 14 -0.83 -22.70 8.86
C LEU A 14 0.29 -23.76 8.74
N LEU A 15 -0.07 -25.02 8.47
CA LEU A 15 0.86 -26.15 8.35
C LEU A 15 1.19 -26.52 6.89
N ALA A 16 0.41 -26.01 5.93
CA ALA A 16 0.74 -26.09 4.52
C ALA A 16 1.63 -24.91 4.15
N ASP A 17 2.65 -25.15 3.32
CA ASP A 17 3.57 -24.14 2.76
C ASP A 17 2.87 -23.14 1.80
N ASP A 18 1.54 -23.07 1.86
CA ASP A 18 0.66 -22.25 1.03
C ASP A 18 0.14 -21.09 1.89
N GLY A 19 0.56 -19.86 1.56
CA GLY A 19 0.10 -18.65 2.25
C GLY A 19 -1.43 -18.52 2.28
N PHE A 20 -1.94 -17.71 3.22
CA PHE A 20 -3.38 -17.48 3.42
C PHE A 20 -4.15 -17.33 2.09
N ARG A 21 -5.24 -18.08 1.95
CA ARG A 21 -6.18 -17.99 0.83
C ARG A 21 -7.60 -17.95 1.38
N PRO A 22 -8.41 -16.93 1.04
CA PRO A 22 -9.75 -16.81 1.58
C PRO A 22 -10.67 -17.88 0.98
N GLU A 23 -11.29 -18.70 1.83
CA GLU A 23 -12.22 -19.75 1.41
C GLU A 23 -13.55 -19.17 0.96
N GLU A 24 -14.09 -19.66 -0.16
CA GLU A 24 -15.41 -19.28 -0.64
C GLU A 24 -16.51 -19.70 0.36
N PRO A 25 -17.40 -18.79 0.79
CA PRO A 25 -18.45 -19.12 1.77
C PRO A 25 -19.45 -20.12 1.19
N LYS A 26 -19.82 -21.16 1.93
CA LYS A 26 -20.75 -22.20 1.43
C LYS A 26 -22.20 -21.92 1.83
N THR A 27 -22.38 -21.20 2.92
CA THR A 27 -23.67 -20.82 3.49
C THR A 27 -23.74 -19.32 3.74
N LEU A 28 -24.95 -18.80 3.97
CA LEU A 28 -25.13 -17.39 4.32
C LEU A 28 -24.45 -17.07 5.66
N GLU A 29 -24.49 -18.00 6.60
CA GLU A 29 -23.87 -17.89 7.92
C GLU A 29 -22.34 -17.77 7.82
N ASP A 30 -21.70 -18.49 6.89
CA ASP A 30 -20.25 -18.39 6.65
C ASP A 30 -19.82 -16.98 6.20
N THR A 31 -20.73 -16.19 5.62
CA THR A 31 -20.42 -14.81 5.23
C THR A 31 -20.28 -13.88 6.43
N GLN A 32 -20.80 -14.28 7.60
CA GLN A 32 -20.96 -13.46 8.82
C GLN A 32 -21.77 -12.16 8.62
N LEU A 33 -22.54 -12.08 7.54
CA LEU A 33 -23.41 -10.95 7.25
C LEU A 33 -24.86 -11.30 7.58
N SER A 34 -25.64 -10.30 7.99
CA SER A 34 -27.08 -10.49 8.11
C SER A 34 -27.73 -10.62 6.72
N PRO A 35 -28.78 -11.45 6.56
CA PRO A 35 -29.54 -11.53 5.31
C PRO A 35 -30.04 -10.16 4.84
N THR A 36 -30.49 -9.34 5.79
CA THR A 36 -31.00 -7.99 5.54
C THR A 36 -29.96 -7.05 4.94
N LEU A 37 -28.68 -7.20 5.32
CA LEU A 37 -27.59 -6.40 4.77
C LEU A 37 -27.38 -6.73 3.30
N ILE A 38 -27.26 -8.01 2.96
CA ILE A 38 -27.03 -8.45 1.58
C ILE A 38 -28.24 -8.13 0.70
N GLU A 39 -29.46 -8.36 1.21
CA GLU A 39 -30.69 -7.96 0.53
C GLU A 39 -30.72 -6.45 0.24
N SER A 40 -30.24 -5.62 1.17
CA SER A 40 -30.16 -4.17 0.94
C SER A 40 -29.22 -3.83 -0.22
N ILE A 41 -28.08 -4.53 -0.36
CA ILE A 41 -27.13 -4.36 -1.46
C ILE A 41 -27.79 -4.76 -2.78
N ILE A 42 -28.48 -5.92 -2.83
CA ILE A 42 -29.18 -6.41 -4.02
C ILE A 42 -30.26 -5.43 -4.49
N LEU A 43 -31.09 -4.93 -3.57
CA LEU A 43 -32.15 -3.98 -3.93
C LEU A 43 -31.58 -2.64 -4.42
N LYS A 44 -30.51 -2.14 -3.78
CA LYS A 44 -29.80 -0.94 -4.24
C LYS A 44 -29.14 -1.15 -5.60
N LEU A 45 -28.63 -2.35 -5.87
CA LEU A 45 -28.06 -2.71 -7.17
C LEU A 45 -29.12 -2.64 -8.27
N TYR A 46 -30.28 -3.26 -8.06
CA TYR A 46 -31.38 -3.22 -9.03
C TYR A 46 -31.98 -1.83 -9.20
N LEU A 47 -31.94 -0.99 -8.16
CA LEU A 47 -32.36 0.40 -8.28
C LEU A 47 -31.49 1.19 -9.27
N ASN A 48 -30.19 0.94 -9.27
CA ASN A 48 -29.24 1.63 -10.15
C ASN A 48 -29.14 1.01 -11.55
N ILE A 49 -29.15 -0.33 -11.64
CA ILE A 49 -28.95 -1.06 -12.91
C ILE A 49 -30.29 -1.29 -13.65
N GLY A 50 -31.41 -1.35 -12.93
CA GLY A 50 -32.74 -1.59 -13.48
C GLY A 50 -33.12 -3.08 -13.51
N SER A 51 -32.37 -3.90 -14.24
CA SER A 51 -32.61 -5.36 -14.29
C SER A 51 -31.32 -6.14 -14.48
N LEU A 52 -31.17 -7.26 -13.76
CA LEU A 52 -29.97 -8.09 -13.80
C LEU A 52 -30.32 -9.56 -13.58
N SER A 53 -29.55 -10.49 -14.15
CA SER A 53 -29.74 -11.91 -13.89
C SER A 53 -29.27 -12.29 -12.48
N GLY A 54 -29.75 -13.39 -11.92
CA GLY A 54 -29.32 -13.84 -10.60
C GLY A 54 -27.82 -14.14 -10.54
N ARG A 55 -27.26 -14.78 -11.57
CA ARG A 55 -25.81 -15.04 -11.69
C ARG A 55 -24.99 -13.76 -11.78
N LYS A 56 -25.41 -12.80 -12.62
CA LYS A 56 -24.74 -11.48 -12.69
C LYS A 56 -24.86 -10.70 -11.39
N THR A 57 -25.97 -10.87 -10.65
CA THR A 57 -26.13 -10.30 -9.30
C THR A 57 -25.09 -10.88 -8.36
N ALA A 58 -24.92 -12.20 -8.38
CA ALA A 58 -23.95 -12.94 -7.58
C ALA A 58 -22.50 -12.53 -7.90
N GLU A 59 -22.16 -12.41 -9.19
CA GLU A 59 -20.87 -11.90 -9.67
C GLU A 59 -20.61 -10.47 -9.15
N HIS A 60 -21.58 -9.56 -9.29
CA HIS A 60 -21.44 -8.16 -8.88
C HIS A 60 -21.22 -8.00 -7.38
N ILE A 61 -21.96 -8.75 -6.55
CA ILE A 61 -21.80 -8.72 -5.09
C ILE A 61 -20.73 -9.70 -4.60
N CYS A 62 -20.05 -10.40 -5.50
CA CYS A 62 -18.98 -11.35 -5.22
C CYS A 62 -19.37 -12.45 -4.21
N LEU A 63 -20.60 -12.97 -4.31
CA LEU A 63 -21.06 -14.11 -3.49
C LEU A 63 -21.43 -15.29 -4.39
N PRO A 64 -21.32 -16.53 -3.89
CA PRO A 64 -21.74 -17.72 -4.63
C PRO A 64 -23.22 -17.67 -5.00
N PHE A 65 -23.53 -18.08 -6.24
CA PHE A 65 -24.89 -18.02 -6.76
C PHE A 65 -25.92 -18.75 -5.87
N GLY A 66 -25.56 -19.89 -5.25
CA GLY A 66 -26.48 -20.62 -4.37
C GLY A 66 -26.95 -19.82 -3.15
N ILE A 67 -26.07 -19.01 -2.56
CA ILE A 67 -26.44 -18.10 -1.45
C ILE A 67 -27.37 -16.99 -1.98
N VAL A 68 -27.01 -16.40 -3.12
CA VAL A 68 -27.75 -15.30 -3.72
C VAL A 68 -29.13 -15.74 -4.22
N GLU A 69 -29.25 -16.94 -4.79
CA GLU A 69 -30.50 -17.53 -5.25
C GLU A 69 -31.52 -17.69 -4.11
N GLY A 70 -31.07 -18.12 -2.93
CA GLY A 70 -31.90 -18.17 -1.72
C GLY A 70 -32.45 -16.80 -1.32
N LEU A 71 -31.60 -15.77 -1.35
CA LEU A 71 -31.99 -14.39 -1.04
C LEU A 71 -32.95 -13.81 -2.10
N LEU A 72 -32.71 -14.06 -3.38
CA LEU A 72 -33.60 -13.63 -4.47
C LEU A 72 -34.98 -14.30 -4.34
N THR A 73 -35.02 -15.58 -3.99
CA THR A 73 -36.28 -16.30 -3.72
C THR A 73 -37.05 -15.68 -2.55
N SER A 74 -36.34 -15.32 -1.47
CA SER A 74 -36.92 -14.63 -0.31
C SER A 74 -37.47 -13.23 -0.66
N LEU A 75 -36.72 -12.43 -1.44
CA LEU A 75 -37.14 -11.11 -1.90
C LEU A 75 -38.36 -11.19 -2.84
N ARG A 76 -38.42 -12.21 -3.71
CA ARG A 76 -39.54 -12.46 -4.61
C ARG A 76 -40.80 -12.89 -3.86
N THR A 77 -40.67 -13.78 -2.88
CA THR A 77 -41.79 -14.21 -2.02
C THR A 77 -42.41 -13.03 -1.27
N ARG A 78 -41.57 -12.06 -0.85
CA ARG A 78 -42.01 -10.79 -0.25
C ARG A 78 -42.44 -9.72 -1.27
N GLN A 79 -42.52 -10.05 -2.56
CA GLN A 79 -42.94 -9.16 -3.64
C GLN A 79 -42.09 -7.89 -3.81
N LEU A 80 -40.83 -7.91 -3.37
CA LEU A 80 -39.90 -6.78 -3.56
C LEU A 80 -39.24 -6.82 -4.93
N ILE A 81 -39.11 -8.01 -5.53
CA ILE A 81 -38.59 -8.20 -6.89
C ILE A 81 -39.51 -9.11 -7.68
N THR A 82 -39.44 -9.02 -9.00
CA THR A 82 -40.17 -9.88 -9.93
C THR A 82 -39.27 -10.32 -11.08
N HIS A 83 -39.65 -11.40 -11.76
CA HIS A 83 -38.98 -11.80 -13.00
C HIS A 83 -39.46 -10.92 -14.16
N CYS A 84 -38.52 -10.45 -14.97
CA CYS A 84 -38.80 -9.71 -16.20
C CYS A 84 -38.29 -10.43 -17.47
N GLY A 85 -37.64 -11.59 -17.32
CA GLY A 85 -37.19 -12.43 -18.43
C GLY A 85 -36.50 -13.70 -17.95
N SER A 86 -36.29 -14.65 -18.86
CA SER A 86 -35.43 -15.81 -18.64
C SER A 86 -33.96 -15.45 -18.95
N ALA A 87 -33.04 -16.14 -18.30
CA ALA A 87 -31.61 -16.09 -18.57
C ALA A 87 -31.05 -17.51 -18.81
N PRO A 88 -29.86 -17.67 -19.40
CA PRO A 88 -29.25 -18.99 -19.62
C PRO A 88 -29.05 -19.77 -18.32
N LEU A 89 -28.82 -21.09 -18.43
CA LEU A 89 -28.47 -21.96 -17.29
C LEU A 89 -29.55 -22.00 -16.18
N ASN A 90 -30.83 -22.00 -16.57
CA ASN A 90 -31.99 -21.98 -15.67
C ASN A 90 -32.01 -20.79 -14.67
N ASP A 91 -31.40 -19.65 -15.04
CA ASP A 91 -31.47 -18.40 -14.29
C ASP A 91 -32.61 -17.50 -14.82
N TYR A 92 -32.92 -16.44 -14.08
CA TYR A 92 -33.91 -15.44 -14.45
C TYR A 92 -33.33 -14.03 -14.34
N THR A 93 -33.91 -13.10 -15.10
CA THR A 93 -33.64 -11.67 -14.94
C THR A 93 -34.65 -11.08 -13.96
N TYR A 94 -34.14 -10.37 -12.96
CA TYR A 94 -34.93 -9.77 -11.88
C TYR A 94 -34.98 -8.25 -12.04
N THR A 95 -36.09 -7.66 -11.63
CA THR A 95 -36.26 -6.20 -11.50
C THR A 95 -37.09 -5.88 -10.26
N LEU A 96 -37.03 -4.62 -9.81
CA LEU A 96 -37.78 -4.15 -8.65
C LEU A 96 -39.27 -4.01 -8.97
N THR A 97 -40.12 -4.40 -8.02
CA THR A 97 -41.52 -3.94 -7.99
C THR A 97 -41.59 -2.50 -7.48
N ASP A 98 -42.77 -1.86 -7.50
CA ASP A 98 -42.93 -0.53 -6.91
C ASP A 98 -42.60 -0.51 -5.40
N GLN A 99 -43.00 -1.56 -4.67
CA GLN A 99 -42.66 -1.73 -3.27
C GLN A 99 -41.14 -1.93 -3.09
N GLY A 100 -40.52 -2.75 -3.93
CA GLY A 100 -39.07 -2.95 -3.97
C GLY A 100 -38.32 -1.65 -4.23
N ARG A 101 -38.80 -0.83 -5.16
CA ARG A 101 -38.23 0.48 -5.51
C ARG A 101 -38.27 1.44 -4.34
N SER A 102 -39.42 1.56 -3.67
CA SER A 102 -39.55 2.40 -2.46
C SER A 102 -38.61 1.94 -1.35
N ARG A 103 -38.50 0.62 -1.12
CA ARG A 103 -37.58 0.05 -0.12
C ARG A 103 -36.11 0.30 -0.48
N ALA A 104 -35.75 0.10 -1.76
CA ALA A 104 -34.40 0.34 -2.26
C ALA A 104 -33.99 1.82 -2.12
N GLN A 105 -34.90 2.76 -2.39
CA GLN A 105 -34.65 4.20 -2.19
C GLN A 105 -34.41 4.53 -0.71
N THR A 106 -35.17 3.89 0.20
CA THR A 106 -34.95 4.05 1.65
C THR A 106 -33.55 3.55 2.06
N TYR A 107 -33.14 2.38 1.55
CA TYR A 107 -31.80 1.87 1.79
C TYR A 107 -30.71 2.75 1.16
N MET A 108 -30.94 3.29 -0.04
CA MET A 108 -30.00 4.19 -0.71
C MET A 108 -29.76 5.47 0.10
N HIS A 109 -30.83 6.04 0.69
CA HIS A 109 -30.72 7.21 1.55
C HIS A 109 -29.96 6.92 2.84
N SER A 110 -30.07 5.69 3.36
CA SER A 110 -29.33 5.27 4.56
C SER A 110 -27.86 5.01 4.26
N CYS A 111 -27.55 4.37 3.13
CA CYS A 111 -26.19 4.12 2.67
C CYS A 111 -26.18 3.77 1.18
N ALA A 112 -25.39 4.49 0.41
CA ALA A 112 -25.31 4.35 -1.05
C ALA A 112 -24.43 3.19 -1.52
N TYR A 113 -23.89 2.35 -0.63
CA TYR A 113 -23.03 1.23 -1.01
C TYR A 113 -23.81 0.10 -1.69
N PHE A 114 -23.47 -0.26 -2.93
CA PHE A 114 -24.04 -1.42 -3.66
C PHE A 114 -22.98 -2.23 -4.41
N GLY A 115 -21.74 -2.24 -3.91
CA GLY A 115 -20.63 -3.01 -4.47
C GLY A 115 -20.60 -4.48 -4.00
N PRO A 116 -19.43 -5.13 -4.08
CA PRO A 116 -19.18 -6.45 -3.49
C PRO A 116 -19.68 -6.54 -2.05
N ALA A 117 -20.24 -7.68 -1.64
CA ALA A 117 -20.63 -7.89 -0.26
C ALA A 117 -19.40 -7.67 0.65
N PRO A 118 -19.52 -6.91 1.75
CA PRO A 118 -18.39 -6.65 2.61
C PRO A 118 -17.96 -7.92 3.35
N VAL A 119 -16.77 -7.88 3.93
CA VAL A 119 -16.24 -8.89 4.84
C VAL A 119 -16.37 -8.37 6.28
N SER A 120 -16.62 -9.25 7.26
CA SER A 120 -16.70 -8.84 8.66
C SER A 120 -15.35 -8.29 9.15
N LEU A 121 -15.38 -7.45 10.18
CA LEU A 121 -14.16 -6.96 10.81
C LEU A 121 -13.30 -8.12 11.37
N ASP A 122 -13.94 -9.14 11.94
CA ASP A 122 -13.26 -10.31 12.53
C ASP A 122 -12.52 -11.14 11.46
N ASP A 123 -13.12 -11.35 10.29
CA ASP A 123 -12.47 -12.03 9.17
C ASP A 123 -11.30 -11.21 8.62
N TYR A 124 -11.45 -9.88 8.55
CA TYR A 124 -10.34 -8.99 8.20
C TYR A 124 -9.18 -9.11 9.19
N ILE A 125 -9.43 -9.04 10.50
CA ILE A 125 -8.40 -9.20 11.54
C ILE A 125 -7.68 -10.53 11.39
N THR A 126 -8.43 -11.62 11.27
CA THR A 126 -7.88 -12.98 11.11
C THR A 126 -6.99 -13.09 9.87
N SER A 127 -7.40 -12.48 8.75
CA SER A 127 -6.60 -12.49 7.51
C SER A 127 -5.29 -11.73 7.61
N VAL A 128 -5.25 -10.63 8.38
CA VAL A 128 -4.05 -9.83 8.58
C VAL A 128 -3.07 -10.58 9.48
N GLU A 129 -3.55 -11.19 10.56
CA GLU A 129 -2.73 -12.03 11.44
C GLU A 129 -2.08 -13.21 10.69
N ALA A 130 -2.83 -13.85 9.79
CA ALA A 130 -2.32 -14.96 8.96
C ALA A 130 -1.26 -14.54 7.92
N GLN A 131 -1.23 -13.26 7.53
CA GLN A 131 -0.37 -12.73 6.44
C GLN A 131 0.70 -11.73 6.93
N SER A 132 0.86 -11.60 8.25
CA SER A 132 1.77 -10.60 8.84
C SER A 132 3.20 -10.73 8.31
N VAL A 133 3.82 -9.58 8.02
CA VAL A 133 5.24 -9.47 7.64
C VAL A 133 6.18 -10.04 8.69
N ARG A 134 5.72 -10.21 9.93
CA ARG A 134 6.54 -10.73 11.03
C ARG A 134 6.71 -12.25 10.98
N ASN A 135 5.84 -12.93 10.24
CA ASN A 135 5.99 -14.35 9.96
C ASN A 135 7.03 -14.58 8.85
N GLU A 136 7.36 -13.53 8.09
CA GLU A 136 8.43 -13.56 7.10
C GLU A 136 9.79 -13.38 7.79
N THR A 137 10.79 -14.14 7.37
CA THR A 137 12.16 -14.00 7.88
C THR A 137 13.12 -13.67 6.74
N PRO A 138 12.99 -12.48 6.12
CA PRO A 138 13.82 -12.10 4.98
C PRO A 138 15.29 -12.24 5.32
N LYS A 139 16.04 -12.85 4.39
CA LYS A 139 17.48 -13.08 4.54
C LYS A 139 18.26 -12.02 3.78
N GLU A 140 19.57 -11.98 4.03
CA GLU A 140 20.46 -11.05 3.35
C GLU A 140 20.38 -11.17 1.82
N GLU A 141 20.21 -12.39 1.29
CA GLU A 141 20.05 -12.64 -0.14
C GLU A 141 18.80 -11.96 -0.72
N ASP A 142 17.69 -11.94 0.03
CA ASP A 142 16.45 -11.28 -0.38
C ASP A 142 16.61 -9.76 -0.39
N LEU A 143 17.33 -9.22 0.61
CA LEU A 143 17.72 -7.80 0.59
C LEU A 143 18.61 -7.50 -0.61
N ARG A 144 19.64 -8.31 -0.88
CA ARG A 144 20.52 -8.07 -2.03
C ARG A 144 19.76 -8.10 -3.36
N ARG A 145 18.80 -9.01 -3.50
CA ARG A 145 17.91 -9.09 -4.67
C ARG A 145 17.00 -7.87 -4.78
N ALA A 146 16.38 -7.43 -3.69
CA ALA A 146 15.49 -6.27 -3.68
C ALA A 146 16.22 -4.95 -4.00
N PHE A 147 17.50 -4.85 -3.66
CA PHE A 147 18.34 -3.69 -3.94
C PHE A 147 19.14 -3.82 -5.25
N GLU A 148 18.87 -4.82 -6.07
CA GLU A 148 19.51 -4.97 -7.38
C GLU A 148 19.32 -3.71 -8.24
N GLY A 149 20.41 -3.24 -8.84
CA GLY A 149 20.43 -2.01 -9.62
C GLY A 149 20.55 -0.72 -8.80
N LEU A 150 20.60 -0.80 -7.47
CA LEU A 150 21.01 0.32 -6.60
C LEU A 150 22.46 0.16 -6.17
N SER A 151 23.20 1.27 -6.19
CA SER A 151 24.50 1.33 -5.54
C SER A 151 24.27 1.50 -4.04
N VAL A 152 24.74 0.53 -3.26
CA VAL A 152 24.60 0.50 -1.80
C VAL A 152 25.92 -0.01 -1.22
N GLU A 153 26.42 0.65 -0.19
CA GLU A 153 27.62 0.20 0.50
C GLU A 153 27.39 -1.12 1.24
N PRO A 154 28.36 -2.06 1.26
CA PRO A 154 28.17 -3.38 1.87
C PRO A 154 27.68 -3.32 3.32
N GLY A 155 28.23 -2.41 4.14
CA GLY A 155 27.85 -2.26 5.55
C GLY A 155 26.44 -1.71 5.78
N MET A 156 25.75 -1.23 4.75
CA MET A 156 24.35 -0.82 4.85
C MET A 156 23.43 -2.03 5.03
N PHE A 157 23.74 -3.17 4.39
CA PHE A 157 22.96 -4.41 4.55
C PHE A 157 23.03 -4.94 5.98
N ASP A 158 24.19 -4.81 6.63
CA ASP A 158 24.36 -5.21 8.04
C ASP A 158 23.51 -4.35 9.00
N ARG A 159 23.25 -3.08 8.65
CA ARG A 159 22.39 -2.17 9.42
C ARG A 159 20.91 -2.38 9.10
N LEU A 160 20.56 -2.55 7.82
CA LEU A 160 19.18 -2.70 7.34
C LEU A 160 18.59 -4.07 7.66
N GLY A 161 19.35 -5.16 7.45
CA GLY A 161 18.89 -6.54 7.61
C GLY A 161 18.15 -6.80 8.92
N PRO A 162 18.74 -6.46 10.09
CA PRO A 162 18.08 -6.60 11.38
C PRO A 162 16.80 -5.76 11.50
N ALA A 163 16.78 -4.54 10.96
CA ALA A 163 15.62 -3.66 10.98
C ALA A 163 14.45 -4.27 10.21
N VAL A 164 14.72 -4.72 8.99
CA VAL A 164 13.75 -5.39 8.12
C VAL A 164 13.25 -6.69 8.76
N ASN A 165 14.15 -7.52 9.29
CA ASN A 165 13.76 -8.79 9.91
C ASN A 165 12.89 -8.61 11.16
N SER A 166 13.13 -7.55 11.95
CA SER A 166 12.37 -7.31 13.18
C SER A 166 10.92 -6.85 12.96
N GLY A 167 10.59 -6.32 11.77
CA GLY A 167 9.31 -5.66 11.50
C GLY A 167 9.03 -4.44 12.40
N ALA A 168 10.04 -3.91 13.10
CA ALA A 168 9.93 -2.71 13.93
C ALA A 168 10.05 -1.45 13.08
N GLY A 169 9.53 -0.33 13.57
CA GLY A 169 9.68 0.94 12.88
C GLY A 169 11.16 1.32 12.70
N LEU A 170 11.48 2.00 11.59
CA LEU A 170 12.82 2.47 11.30
C LEU A 170 12.86 3.93 10.80
N PHE A 171 13.88 4.67 11.19
CA PHE A 171 14.24 5.96 10.60
C PHE A 171 15.34 5.78 9.55
N LEU A 172 15.10 6.31 8.35
CA LEU A 172 16.14 6.64 7.38
C LEU A 172 16.36 8.14 7.45
N TYR A 173 17.52 8.57 7.92
CA TYR A 173 17.85 9.99 8.05
C TYR A 173 19.17 10.30 7.35
N GLY A 174 19.50 11.58 7.22
CA GLY A 174 20.66 12.05 6.49
C GLY A 174 20.26 13.05 5.42
N ALA A 175 21.24 13.60 4.71
CA ALA A 175 20.98 14.76 3.87
C ALA A 175 20.11 14.45 2.63
N PRO A 176 19.47 15.48 2.04
CA PRO A 176 18.68 15.30 0.82
C PRO A 176 19.57 14.88 -0.35
N GLY A 177 18.99 14.12 -1.28
CA GLY A 177 19.70 13.67 -2.49
C GLY A 177 20.45 12.33 -2.37
N ASN A 178 20.45 11.69 -1.20
CA ASN A 178 21.10 10.37 -1.01
C ASN A 178 20.19 9.15 -1.22
N GLY A 179 18.96 9.36 -1.73
CA GLY A 179 18.11 8.26 -2.17
C GLY A 179 17.32 7.54 -1.06
N LYS A 180 17.09 8.17 0.10
CA LYS A 180 16.32 7.60 1.23
C LYS A 180 14.99 6.99 0.81
N THR A 181 14.17 7.74 0.06
CA THR A 181 12.87 7.28 -0.46
C THR A 181 13.02 6.06 -1.36
N THR A 182 14.07 6.03 -2.19
CA THR A 182 14.36 4.90 -3.08
C THR A 182 14.76 3.66 -2.28
N LEU A 183 15.62 3.82 -1.27
CA LEU A 183 16.01 2.73 -0.36
C LEU A 183 14.77 2.21 0.39
N ALA A 184 13.97 3.09 0.97
CA ALA A 184 12.75 2.72 1.70
C ALA A 184 11.76 1.91 0.86
N LYS A 185 11.54 2.31 -0.40
CA LYS A 185 10.65 1.55 -1.32
C LYS A 185 11.18 0.15 -1.62
N ARG A 186 12.51 -0.04 -1.68
CA ARG A 186 13.12 -1.37 -1.89
C ARG A 186 13.06 -2.25 -0.66
N ILE A 187 13.06 -1.68 0.54
CA ILE A 187 12.90 -2.46 1.78
C ILE A 187 11.61 -3.29 1.74
N THR A 188 10.49 -2.72 1.28
CA THR A 188 9.24 -3.48 1.20
C THR A 188 9.29 -4.65 0.22
N ALA A 189 10.06 -4.51 -0.87
CA ALA A 189 10.25 -5.55 -1.86
C ALA A 189 11.07 -6.76 -1.34
N CYS A 190 11.61 -6.67 -0.12
CA CYS A 190 12.29 -7.80 0.55
C CYS A 190 11.31 -8.81 1.15
N TYR A 191 10.06 -8.42 1.41
CA TYR A 191 9.04 -9.31 1.97
C TYR A 191 8.31 -10.09 0.87
N GLY A 192 7.61 -11.18 1.25
CA GLY A 192 6.79 -11.98 0.34
C GLY A 192 5.87 -11.11 -0.53
N GLN A 193 5.67 -11.51 -1.78
CA GLN A 193 5.22 -10.57 -2.82
C GLN A 193 3.73 -10.25 -2.80
N GLU A 194 2.87 -11.13 -2.28
CA GLU A 194 1.43 -11.05 -2.52
C GLU A 194 0.61 -11.35 -1.26
N ILE A 195 -0.48 -10.61 -1.08
CA ILE A 195 -1.44 -10.81 0.01
C ILE A 195 -2.88 -10.69 -0.50
N TRP A 196 -3.82 -11.20 0.28
CA TRP A 196 -5.26 -11.02 0.08
C TRP A 196 -5.79 -9.97 1.03
N ILE A 197 -6.56 -9.02 0.48
CA ILE A 197 -7.30 -8.04 1.27
C ILE A 197 -8.78 -8.04 0.87
N PRO A 198 -9.71 -7.76 1.79
CA PRO A 198 -11.10 -7.56 1.42
C PRO A 198 -11.24 -6.24 0.66
N ARG A 199 -12.20 -6.18 -0.27
CA ARG A 199 -12.50 -4.91 -0.97
C ARG A 199 -13.10 -3.89 0.01
N THR A 200 -14.01 -4.35 0.85
CA THR A 200 -14.74 -3.55 1.84
C THR A 200 -14.91 -4.36 3.12
N VAL A 201 -14.69 -3.74 4.26
CA VAL A 201 -14.97 -4.29 5.59
C VAL A 201 -16.28 -3.71 6.11
N VAL A 202 -17.06 -4.46 6.89
CA VAL A 202 -18.23 -3.96 7.59
C VAL A 202 -18.12 -4.17 9.08
N GLU A 203 -18.52 -3.15 9.84
CA GLU A 203 -18.69 -3.23 11.28
C GLU A 203 -19.85 -2.34 11.71
N ASP A 204 -20.79 -2.87 12.50
CA ASP A 204 -21.94 -2.12 13.03
C ASP A 204 -22.73 -1.33 11.96
N GLY A 205 -22.89 -1.93 10.78
CA GLY A 205 -23.59 -1.35 9.62
C GLY A 205 -22.82 -0.27 8.86
N GLN A 206 -21.58 0.04 9.27
CA GLN A 206 -20.68 0.96 8.58
C GLN A 206 -19.81 0.22 7.57
N TYR A 207 -19.82 0.66 6.31
CA TYR A 207 -19.02 0.08 5.24
C TYR A 207 -17.70 0.84 5.11
N ILE A 208 -16.59 0.17 5.32
CA ILE A 208 -15.23 0.73 5.28
C ILE A 208 -14.54 0.21 4.03
N LYS A 209 -14.40 1.05 3.00
CA LYS A 209 -13.65 0.72 1.79
C LYS A 209 -12.17 0.58 2.12
N LEU A 210 -11.62 -0.60 1.88
CA LEU A 210 -10.22 -0.92 2.16
C LEU A 210 -9.39 -0.92 0.88
N PHE A 211 -9.81 -1.69 -0.13
CA PHE A 211 -9.14 -1.69 -1.43
C PHE A 211 -9.24 -0.31 -2.07
N ASP A 212 -8.09 0.14 -2.57
CA ASP A 212 -7.89 1.45 -3.16
C ASP A 212 -6.81 1.35 -4.23
N ALA A 213 -7.16 1.60 -5.49
CA ALA A 213 -6.26 1.48 -6.62
C ALA A 213 -5.11 2.49 -6.60
N ALA A 214 -5.18 3.54 -5.77
CA ALA A 214 -4.06 4.46 -5.55
C ALA A 214 -2.92 3.83 -4.74
N PHE A 215 -3.22 2.80 -3.94
CA PHE A 215 -2.28 2.18 -3.00
C PHE A 215 -2.05 0.69 -3.23
N HIS A 216 -2.98 0.02 -3.91
CA HIS A 216 -2.96 -1.43 -4.08
C HIS A 216 -2.86 -1.79 -5.57
N GLU A 217 -1.83 -2.54 -5.91
CA GLU A 217 -1.65 -3.11 -7.24
C GLU A 217 -2.19 -4.53 -7.26
N THR A 218 -3.14 -4.80 -8.15
CA THR A 218 -3.78 -6.12 -8.26
C THR A 218 -2.88 -7.09 -9.00
N VAL A 219 -2.81 -8.34 -8.54
CA VAL A 219 -2.10 -9.39 -9.25
C VAL A 219 -3.04 -10.05 -10.25
N ASP A 220 -2.72 -9.95 -11.54
CA ASP A 220 -3.43 -10.67 -12.59
C ASP A 220 -3.30 -12.17 -12.35
N GLN A 221 -4.42 -12.79 -11.97
CA GLN A 221 -4.52 -14.23 -11.92
C GLN A 221 -4.67 -14.72 -13.36
N GLN A 222 -3.55 -15.04 -14.02
CA GLN A 222 -3.58 -15.52 -15.40
C GLN A 222 -4.59 -16.66 -15.56
N GLU A 223 -5.55 -16.48 -16.46
CA GLU A 223 -6.57 -17.46 -16.91
C GLU A 223 -5.96 -18.64 -17.70
N ASN A 224 -4.73 -19.07 -17.39
CA ASN A 224 -3.98 -20.05 -18.18
C ASN A 224 -4.22 -21.52 -17.80
N SER A 225 -5.13 -21.80 -16.86
CA SER A 225 -5.58 -23.16 -16.56
C SER A 225 -6.99 -23.38 -17.08
N ILE A 226 -7.11 -24.23 -18.11
CA ILE A 226 -8.36 -24.74 -18.71
C ILE A 226 -9.28 -25.43 -17.65
N ILE A 227 -8.76 -25.67 -16.45
CA ILE A 227 -9.50 -26.14 -15.27
C ILE A 227 -9.49 -24.99 -14.25
N LYS A 228 -10.54 -24.18 -14.23
CA LYS A 228 -10.75 -23.13 -13.22
C LYS A 228 -11.05 -23.78 -11.87
N ASN A 229 -10.03 -23.96 -11.03
CA ASN A 229 -10.23 -24.05 -9.58
C ASN A 229 -10.19 -22.62 -9.00
N ASP A 230 -11.19 -21.82 -9.38
CA ASP A 230 -11.47 -20.46 -8.91
C ASP A 230 -12.09 -20.49 -7.49
N ASN A 231 -11.73 -21.48 -6.67
CA ASN A 231 -12.31 -21.68 -5.34
C ASN A 231 -11.62 -20.74 -4.35
N PHE A 232 -11.97 -19.46 -4.39
CA PHE A 232 -11.65 -18.50 -3.34
C PHE A 232 -12.78 -17.48 -3.24
N ASP A 233 -12.88 -16.81 -2.10
CA ASP A 233 -13.89 -15.79 -1.89
C ASP A 233 -13.59 -14.52 -2.70
N HIS A 234 -14.41 -14.22 -3.71
CA HIS A 234 -14.24 -13.07 -4.59
C HIS A 234 -14.51 -11.70 -3.92
N ARG A 235 -15.03 -11.66 -2.68
CA ARG A 235 -15.06 -10.43 -1.86
C ARG A 235 -13.65 -9.93 -1.55
N TRP A 236 -12.67 -10.81 -1.66
CA TRP A 236 -11.25 -10.55 -1.49
C TRP A 236 -10.57 -10.32 -2.82
N ILE A 237 -9.46 -9.60 -2.78
CA ILE A 237 -8.61 -9.33 -3.93
C ILE A 237 -7.16 -9.63 -3.58
N LYS A 238 -6.48 -10.35 -4.47
CA LYS A 238 -5.04 -10.60 -4.37
C LYS A 238 -4.29 -9.39 -4.91
N ILE A 239 -3.39 -8.86 -4.10
CA ILE A 239 -2.60 -7.67 -4.40
C ILE A 239 -1.12 -7.94 -4.18
N GLN A 240 -0.26 -7.17 -4.85
CA GLN A 240 1.13 -7.05 -4.41
C GLN A 240 1.15 -6.47 -2.99
N ARG A 241 2.09 -6.94 -2.16
CA ARG A 241 2.21 -6.49 -0.76
C ARG A 241 2.33 -4.97 -0.74
N PRO A 242 1.46 -4.24 0.00
CA PRO A 242 1.30 -2.82 -0.21
C PRO A 242 2.51 -2.02 0.28
N THR A 243 2.95 -1.06 -0.53
CA THR A 243 3.89 -0.01 -0.12
C THR A 243 3.18 1.32 -0.20
N VAL A 244 2.55 1.75 0.90
CA VAL A 244 1.88 3.04 0.97
C VAL A 244 2.92 4.11 1.25
N VAL A 245 3.01 5.10 0.37
CA VAL A 245 3.97 6.21 0.48
C VAL A 245 3.19 7.50 0.64
N VAL A 246 3.54 8.27 1.65
CA VAL A 246 2.94 9.57 1.95
C VAL A 246 4.02 10.60 2.26
N GLY A 247 3.82 11.85 1.84
CA GLY A 247 4.75 12.96 2.03
C GLY A 247 4.14 14.12 2.80
N GLY A 248 4.27 15.33 2.25
CA GLY A 248 3.78 16.57 2.86
C GLY A 248 2.26 16.70 2.92
N GLU A 249 1.53 15.87 2.18
CA GLU A 249 0.07 15.79 2.14
C GLU A 249 -0.52 14.98 3.32
N LEU A 250 0.32 14.30 4.10
CA LEU A 250 -0.12 13.55 5.26
C LEU A 250 -0.78 14.49 6.29
N THR A 251 -1.97 14.11 6.77
CA THR A 251 -2.71 14.80 7.83
C THR A 251 -3.13 13.82 8.93
N MET A 252 -3.49 14.32 10.11
CA MET A 252 -4.04 13.49 11.19
C MET A 252 -5.33 12.77 10.76
N ASP A 253 -6.19 13.44 9.97
CA ASP A 253 -7.40 12.83 9.41
C ASP A 253 -7.12 11.66 8.46
N SER A 254 -5.90 11.57 7.92
CA SER A 254 -5.49 10.44 7.07
C SER A 254 -5.24 9.16 7.88
N LEU A 255 -5.09 9.31 9.19
CA LEU A 255 -4.89 8.23 10.17
C LEU A 255 -6.21 7.80 10.83
N GLU A 256 -7.33 8.41 10.48
CA GLU A 256 -8.65 8.08 11.01
C GLU A 256 -9.58 7.53 9.91
N ILE A 257 -10.64 6.83 10.31
CA ILE A 257 -11.67 6.39 9.37
C ILE A 257 -12.40 7.63 8.84
N ARG A 258 -12.26 7.89 7.54
CA ARG A 258 -12.92 9.04 6.92
C ARG A 258 -14.34 8.68 6.53
N PHE A 259 -15.28 9.54 6.88
CA PHE A 259 -16.69 9.35 6.58
C PHE A 259 -17.15 10.28 5.46
N ASP A 260 -17.78 9.73 4.43
CA ASP A 260 -18.52 10.48 3.43
C ASP A 260 -19.98 10.62 3.89
N PRO A 261 -20.43 11.82 4.32
CA PRO A 261 -21.78 12.05 4.82
C PRO A 261 -22.84 12.08 3.71
N ILE A 262 -22.45 12.17 2.43
CA ILE A 262 -23.39 12.17 1.31
C ILE A 262 -23.78 10.73 0.98
N ASN A 263 -22.79 9.84 0.91
CA ASN A 263 -23.02 8.44 0.56
C ASN A 263 -23.18 7.53 1.78
N ASN A 264 -22.86 8.01 2.99
CA ASN A 264 -22.76 7.24 4.23
C ASN A 264 -21.86 6.01 4.08
N ILE A 265 -20.66 6.25 3.54
CA ILE A 265 -19.62 5.23 3.33
C ILE A 265 -18.34 5.72 4.00
N CYS A 266 -17.61 4.80 4.63
CA CYS A 266 -16.32 5.08 5.22
C CYS A 266 -15.17 4.67 4.29
N GLU A 267 -14.02 5.33 4.43
CA GLU A 267 -12.75 4.93 3.85
C GLU A 267 -11.76 4.54 4.95
N ALA A 268 -11.03 3.45 4.72
CA ALA A 268 -10.00 2.98 5.62
C ALA A 268 -8.83 3.99 5.70
N PRO A 269 -8.22 4.19 6.89
CA PRO A 269 -7.02 5.00 7.05
C PRO A 269 -5.78 4.32 6.46
N LEU A 270 -4.69 5.09 6.34
CA LEU A 270 -3.46 4.65 5.69
C LEU A 270 -2.83 3.40 6.31
N GLN A 271 -2.87 3.27 7.64
CA GLN A 271 -2.35 2.10 8.35
C GLN A 271 -3.14 0.83 8.03
N MET A 272 -4.47 0.93 7.88
CA MET A 272 -5.27 -0.24 7.45
C MET A 272 -4.96 -0.63 6.01
N LYS A 273 -4.74 0.35 5.12
CA LYS A 273 -4.36 0.13 3.71
C LYS A 273 -2.94 -0.40 3.53
N SER A 274 -2.05 -0.16 4.49
CA SER A 274 -0.66 -0.63 4.45
C SER A 274 -0.42 -1.89 5.26
N ASN A 275 -1.43 -2.41 5.97
CA ASN A 275 -1.31 -3.63 6.77
C ASN A 275 -0.71 -4.79 5.98
N CYS A 276 0.08 -5.61 6.68
CA CYS A 276 0.92 -6.64 6.07
C CYS A 276 1.92 -6.11 5.03
N GLY A 277 2.20 -4.81 4.95
CA GLY A 277 3.18 -4.25 4.02
C GLY A 277 4.05 -3.22 4.69
N SER A 278 4.23 -2.08 4.02
CA SER A 278 4.97 -0.95 4.57
C SER A 278 4.20 0.36 4.43
N LEU A 279 4.39 1.23 5.41
CA LEU A 279 3.97 2.63 5.38
C LEU A 279 5.21 3.53 5.45
N LEU A 280 5.54 4.15 4.33
CA LEU A 280 6.64 5.09 4.19
C LEU A 280 6.13 6.52 4.34
N ILE A 281 6.61 7.22 5.37
CA ILE A 281 6.40 8.65 5.55
C ILE A 281 7.67 9.37 5.11
N ASP A 282 7.60 10.00 3.94
CA ASP A 282 8.70 10.75 3.35
C ASP A 282 8.72 12.21 3.80
N ASP A 283 9.91 12.81 3.80
CA ASP A 283 10.18 14.15 4.33
C ASP A 283 9.54 14.40 5.72
N PHE A 284 9.60 13.39 6.61
CA PHE A 284 9.06 13.48 7.95
C PHE A 284 9.70 14.65 8.73
N GLY A 285 8.87 15.49 9.34
CA GLY A 285 9.30 16.78 9.91
C GLY A 285 8.97 18.00 9.07
N ARG A 286 8.46 17.82 7.84
CA ARG A 286 8.07 18.91 6.93
C ARG A 286 6.58 18.96 6.63
N GLN A 287 5.79 18.15 7.33
CA GLN A 287 4.34 18.15 7.23
C GLN A 287 3.72 19.35 7.95
N ARG A 288 2.43 19.61 7.68
CA ARG A 288 1.69 20.68 8.37
C ARG A 288 1.49 20.41 9.86
N MET A 289 1.28 19.14 10.24
CA MET A 289 1.20 18.74 11.65
C MET A 289 2.59 18.58 12.25
N GLN A 290 2.68 18.74 13.57
CA GLN A 290 3.93 18.52 14.28
C GLN A 290 4.26 17.02 14.31
N PRO A 291 5.53 16.61 14.08
CA PRO A 291 5.95 15.20 14.17
C PRO A 291 5.48 14.52 15.45
N GLN A 292 5.63 15.20 16.58
CA GLN A 292 5.20 14.73 17.90
C GLN A 292 3.73 14.34 17.96
N GLU A 293 2.84 15.04 17.25
CA GLU A 293 1.41 14.76 17.23
C GLU A 293 1.12 13.39 16.58
N LEU A 294 1.72 13.13 15.42
CA LEU A 294 1.61 11.84 14.74
C LEU A 294 2.21 10.72 15.57
N LEU A 295 3.40 10.94 16.15
CA LEU A 295 4.08 9.96 16.97
C LEU A 295 3.26 9.63 18.23
N ASN A 296 2.69 10.63 18.91
CA ASN A 296 1.81 10.43 20.06
C ASN A 296 0.57 9.60 19.72
N ARG A 297 -0.03 9.82 18.55
CA ARG A 297 -1.17 9.02 18.06
C ARG A 297 -0.82 7.54 17.85
N TRP A 298 0.45 7.25 17.59
CA TRP A 298 0.96 5.90 17.32
C TRP A 298 1.76 5.26 18.45
N ILE A 299 1.78 5.85 19.65
CA ILE A 299 2.38 5.20 20.83
C ILE A 299 1.82 3.79 21.02
N VAL A 300 0.49 3.67 21.11
CA VAL A 300 -0.19 2.37 21.32
C VAL A 300 -0.05 1.44 20.12
N PRO A 301 -0.31 1.89 18.87
CA PRO A 301 -0.06 1.08 17.67
C PRO A 301 1.35 0.49 17.54
N LEU A 302 2.39 1.27 17.84
CA LEU A 302 3.77 0.80 17.76
C LEU A 302 4.14 -0.18 18.88
N GLU A 303 3.56 -0.03 20.07
CA GLU A 303 3.80 -0.91 21.22
C GLU A 303 3.00 -2.22 21.14
N ASN A 304 1.69 -2.11 20.93
CA ASN A 304 0.75 -3.21 21.07
C ASN A 304 0.34 -3.83 19.74
N ARG A 305 0.79 -3.27 18.61
CA ARG A 305 0.44 -3.72 17.25
C ARG A 305 -1.06 -3.72 16.95
N VAL A 306 -1.77 -2.84 17.65
CA VAL A 306 -3.21 -2.65 17.48
C VAL A 306 -3.51 -1.16 17.45
N ASP A 307 -4.38 -0.77 16.53
CA ASP A 307 -4.87 0.59 16.43
C ASP A 307 -6.35 0.65 16.81
N TYR A 308 -6.72 1.72 17.49
CA TYR A 308 -8.09 1.98 17.92
C TYR A 308 -8.67 3.09 17.07
N LEU A 309 -9.70 2.76 16.30
CA LEU A 309 -10.35 3.69 15.37
C LEU A 309 -11.79 3.94 15.82
N ALA A 310 -12.26 5.17 15.64
CA ALA A 310 -13.64 5.53 15.89
C ALA A 310 -14.46 5.44 14.60
N LEU A 311 -15.59 4.75 14.65
CA LEU A 311 -16.61 4.78 13.61
C LEU A 311 -17.47 6.04 13.74
N PRO A 312 -18.17 6.46 12.67
CA PRO A 312 -19.02 7.66 12.67
C PRO A 312 -20.14 7.64 13.73
N ASN A 313 -20.56 6.45 14.13
CA ASN A 313 -21.55 6.24 15.18
C ASN A 313 -20.97 6.30 16.61
N GLY A 314 -19.68 6.59 16.76
CA GLY A 314 -18.97 6.66 18.04
C GLY A 314 -18.46 5.32 18.57
N LYS A 315 -18.77 4.20 17.92
CA LYS A 315 -18.22 2.89 18.28
C LYS A 315 -16.72 2.88 18.04
N LYS A 316 -15.96 2.40 19.02
CA LYS A 316 -14.52 2.16 18.85
C LYS A 316 -14.31 0.72 18.39
N ILE A 317 -13.48 0.58 17.36
CA ILE A 317 -13.05 -0.71 16.83
C ILE A 317 -11.54 -0.86 17.05
N GLN A 318 -11.09 -2.10 17.12
CA GLN A 318 -9.69 -2.45 17.20
C GLN A 318 -9.29 -3.10 15.87
N VAL A 319 -8.21 -2.61 15.27
CA VAL A 319 -7.66 -3.15 14.02
C VAL A 319 -6.18 -3.50 14.19
N PRO A 320 -5.63 -4.46 13.44
CA PRO A 320 -4.22 -4.79 13.53
C PRO A 320 -3.34 -3.67 12.96
N PHE A 321 -2.09 -3.59 13.43
CA PHE A 321 -1.07 -2.64 12.98
C PHE A 321 0.22 -3.42 12.63
N GLU A 322 0.12 -4.19 11.55
CA GLU A 322 1.08 -5.24 11.14
C GLU A 322 1.94 -4.81 9.94
N GLN A 323 2.09 -3.51 9.71
CA GLN A 323 2.97 -2.94 8.69
C GLN A 323 4.34 -2.52 9.25
N LEU A 324 5.35 -2.52 8.39
CA LEU A 324 6.63 -1.88 8.65
C LEU A 324 6.48 -0.36 8.47
N ILE A 325 6.73 0.41 9.54
CA ILE A 325 6.75 1.87 9.47
C ILE A 325 8.16 2.35 9.11
N ILE A 326 8.27 3.14 8.04
CA ILE A 326 9.53 3.75 7.62
C ILE A 326 9.37 5.26 7.63
N PHE A 327 10.18 5.95 8.42
CA PHE A 327 10.26 7.41 8.41
C PHE A 327 11.51 7.84 7.63
N SER A 328 11.33 8.58 6.54
CA SER A 328 12.42 9.21 5.79
C SER A 328 12.48 10.69 6.15
N THR A 329 13.62 11.17 6.62
CA THR A 329 13.77 12.58 7.05
C THR A 329 15.13 13.16 6.67
N ASN A 330 15.20 14.48 6.56
CA ASN A 330 16.44 15.24 6.41
C ASN A 330 16.93 15.80 7.75
N LEU A 331 16.16 15.63 8.83
CA LEU A 331 16.49 16.10 10.18
C LEU A 331 17.09 14.95 10.99
N GLU A 332 17.84 15.28 12.03
CA GLU A 332 18.28 14.28 13.00
C GLU A 332 17.06 13.76 13.79
N PRO A 333 16.99 12.45 14.09
CA PRO A 333 15.87 11.89 14.84
C PRO A 333 15.63 12.57 16.20
N SER A 334 16.68 13.07 16.86
CA SER A 334 16.61 13.82 18.12
C SER A 334 15.90 15.18 17.99
N ASP A 335 15.86 15.75 16.78
CA ASP A 335 15.23 17.05 16.53
C ASP A 335 13.72 16.89 16.28
N LEU A 336 13.25 15.68 15.99
CA LEU A 336 11.85 15.39 15.69
C LEU A 336 11.02 15.13 16.96
N THR A 337 11.60 14.46 17.96
CA THR A 337 10.88 14.02 19.16
C THR A 337 11.83 13.67 20.31
N ASP A 338 11.27 13.42 21.48
CA ASP A 338 12.01 12.99 22.67
C ASP A 338 12.57 11.55 22.60
N ASP A 339 13.55 11.29 23.47
CA ASP A 339 14.17 9.97 23.62
C ASP A 339 13.18 8.87 24.01
N ALA A 340 12.12 9.22 24.75
CA ALA A 340 11.11 8.26 25.16
C ALA A 340 10.40 7.66 23.95
N PHE A 341 10.07 8.48 22.94
CA PHE A 341 9.47 8.00 21.71
C PHE A 341 10.48 7.29 20.81
N LEU A 342 11.71 7.82 20.67
CA LEU A 342 12.74 7.18 19.84
C LEU A 342 13.05 5.74 20.27
N ARG A 343 12.81 5.34 21.52
CA ARG A 343 12.93 3.95 21.98
C ARG A 343 11.96 2.98 21.28
N ARG A 344 10.82 3.47 20.80
CA ARG A 344 9.79 2.66 20.10
C ARG A 344 10.12 2.40 18.64
N ILE A 345 11.05 3.18 18.09
CA ILE A 345 11.57 3.03 16.73
C ILE A 345 13.06 2.70 16.87
N PRO A 346 13.44 1.45 17.19
CA PRO A 346 14.78 1.12 17.64
C PRO A 346 15.85 1.41 16.57
N TYR A 347 15.51 1.26 15.29
CA TYR A 347 16.46 1.42 14.19
C TYR A 347 16.48 2.86 13.68
N LYS A 348 17.66 3.49 13.71
CA LYS A 348 17.95 4.76 13.04
C LYS A 348 19.16 4.52 12.16
N ILE A 349 18.96 4.65 10.85
CA ILE A 349 19.97 4.34 9.85
C ILE A 349 20.28 5.65 9.13
N GLU A 350 21.50 6.12 9.34
CA GLU A 350 22.03 7.27 8.63
C GLU A 350 22.38 6.84 7.20
N ILE A 351 21.84 7.58 6.23
CA ILE A 351 22.19 7.46 4.83
C ILE A 351 23.25 8.53 4.52
N GLU A 352 24.49 8.10 4.72
CA GLU A 352 25.71 8.89 4.50
C GLU A 352 25.91 9.24 3.02
N ASP A 353 26.86 10.12 2.73
CA ASP A 353 27.27 10.44 1.36
C ASP A 353 27.94 9.26 0.66
N ALA A 354 27.99 9.33 -0.67
CA ALA A 354 28.69 8.33 -1.45
C ALA A 354 30.21 8.45 -1.22
N SER A 355 30.89 7.31 -1.08
CA SER A 355 32.34 7.27 -1.25
C SER A 355 32.73 7.61 -2.70
N GLN A 356 33.98 8.01 -2.93
CA GLN A 356 34.46 8.31 -4.30
C GLN A 356 34.30 7.09 -5.22
N GLU A 357 34.59 5.89 -4.74
CA GLU A 357 34.40 4.65 -5.49
C GLU A 357 32.92 4.44 -5.87
N GLU A 358 32.01 4.69 -4.93
CA GLU A 358 30.58 4.62 -5.17
C GLU A 358 30.13 5.69 -6.19
N PHE A 359 30.67 6.90 -6.09
CA PHE A 359 30.36 8.01 -6.99
C PHE A 359 30.74 7.68 -8.45
N HIS A 360 31.90 7.05 -8.67
CA HIS A 360 32.31 6.55 -9.99
C HIS A 360 31.34 5.46 -10.50
N LYS A 361 30.93 4.51 -9.65
CA LYS A 361 29.94 3.48 -10.02
C LYS A 361 28.59 4.08 -10.39
N LEU A 362 28.13 5.12 -9.68
CA LEU A 362 26.89 5.82 -10.00
C LEU A 362 26.97 6.47 -11.39
N PHE A 363 28.08 7.11 -11.75
CA PHE A 363 28.28 7.61 -13.11
C PHE A 363 28.21 6.48 -14.14
N GLN A 364 28.85 5.33 -13.91
CA GLN A 364 28.76 4.16 -14.81
C GLN A 364 27.34 3.62 -14.99
N ILE A 365 26.52 3.66 -13.94
CA ILE A 365 25.11 3.24 -13.99
C ILE A 365 24.31 4.25 -14.83
N PHE A 366 24.46 5.54 -14.54
CA PHE A 366 23.68 6.57 -15.22
C PHE A 366 24.11 6.77 -16.68
N THR A 367 25.39 6.64 -17.03
CA THR A 367 25.82 6.77 -18.44
C THR A 367 25.11 5.79 -19.38
N LYS A 368 24.82 4.57 -18.91
CA LYS A 368 24.01 3.59 -19.64
C LYS A 368 22.59 4.10 -19.90
N GLN A 369 21.97 4.76 -18.91
CA GLN A 369 20.62 5.35 -19.05
C GLN A 369 20.61 6.57 -19.99
N PHE A 370 21.70 7.34 -20.01
CA PHE A 370 21.86 8.53 -20.86
C PHE A 370 22.45 8.21 -22.24
N GLY A 371 22.81 6.95 -22.50
CA GLY A 371 23.34 6.51 -23.79
C GLY A 371 24.75 7.02 -24.11
N CYS A 372 25.58 7.30 -23.11
CA CYS A 372 26.96 7.75 -23.31
C CYS A 372 28.00 6.79 -22.73
N ARG A 373 29.25 6.94 -23.16
CA ARG A 373 30.37 6.16 -22.63
C ARG A 373 30.83 6.77 -21.30
N TYR A 374 31.03 5.92 -20.31
CA TYR A 374 31.68 6.32 -19.06
C TYR A 374 33.15 6.68 -19.30
N ASP A 375 33.56 7.83 -18.76
CA ASP A 375 34.93 8.34 -18.82
C ASP A 375 35.42 8.63 -17.40
N GLU A 376 36.42 7.87 -16.95
CA GLU A 376 36.97 7.96 -15.59
C GLU A 376 37.66 9.31 -15.35
N ASP A 377 38.46 9.76 -16.32
CA ASP A 377 39.22 11.01 -16.24
C ASP A 377 38.32 12.23 -16.06
N SER A 378 37.17 12.27 -16.76
CA SER A 378 36.17 13.32 -16.58
C SER A 378 35.57 13.38 -15.18
N VAL A 379 35.33 12.21 -14.55
CA VAL A 379 34.79 12.15 -13.18
C VAL A 379 35.86 12.51 -12.17
N THR A 380 37.08 12.02 -12.34
CA THR A 380 38.22 12.38 -11.49
C THR A 380 38.47 13.89 -11.54
N HIS A 381 38.48 14.48 -12.75
CA HIS A 381 38.59 15.94 -12.93
C HIS A 381 37.46 16.69 -12.22
N LEU A 382 36.21 16.22 -12.36
CA LEU A 382 35.06 16.79 -11.66
C LEU A 382 35.28 16.79 -10.14
N ILE A 383 35.72 15.66 -9.57
CA ILE A 383 35.94 15.53 -8.12
C ILE A 383 37.07 16.47 -7.68
N ASP A 384 38.24 16.39 -8.32
CA ASP A 384 39.44 17.11 -7.93
C ASP A 384 39.30 18.63 -8.07
N LYS A 385 38.62 19.08 -9.13
CA LYS A 385 38.46 20.51 -9.39
C LYS A 385 37.29 21.12 -8.64
N HIS A 386 36.17 20.39 -8.53
CA HIS A 386 34.92 20.98 -8.06
C HIS A 386 34.44 20.47 -6.72
N TYR A 387 34.78 19.25 -6.30
CA TYR A 387 34.32 18.71 -5.02
C TYR A 387 35.36 18.89 -3.91
N THR A 388 36.60 18.44 -4.13
CA THR A 388 37.67 18.46 -3.14
C THR A 388 37.99 19.87 -2.62
N PRO A 389 38.18 20.90 -3.47
CA PRO A 389 38.61 22.23 -3.00
C PRO A 389 37.52 22.95 -2.20
N THR A 390 36.25 22.69 -2.52
CA THR A 390 35.09 23.31 -1.88
C THR A 390 34.45 22.43 -0.80
N LYS A 391 35.02 21.23 -0.55
CA LYS A 391 34.49 20.21 0.36
C LYS A 391 33.01 19.90 0.11
N ARG A 392 32.61 19.83 -1.16
CA ARG A 392 31.22 19.49 -1.51
C ARG A 392 30.94 18.03 -1.15
N PRO A 393 29.76 17.73 -0.56
CA PRO A 393 29.35 16.37 -0.31
C PRO A 393 29.03 15.65 -1.63
N LEU A 394 29.44 14.38 -1.72
CA LEU A 394 29.19 13.49 -2.86
C LEU A 394 27.78 12.87 -2.73
N ARG A 395 26.74 13.64 -3.06
CA ARG A 395 25.35 13.19 -2.94
C ARG A 395 25.01 12.22 -4.07
N ARG A 396 24.30 11.12 -3.77
CA ARG A 396 23.97 10.07 -4.78
C ARG A 396 23.14 10.56 -5.98
N CYS A 397 22.41 11.67 -5.84
CA CYS A 397 21.63 12.26 -6.94
C CYS A 397 22.48 13.07 -7.94
N GLN A 398 23.63 13.61 -7.49
CA GLN A 398 24.43 14.55 -8.29
C GLN A 398 24.89 13.97 -9.63
N PRO A 399 25.35 12.71 -9.75
CA PRO A 399 25.77 12.17 -11.04
C PRO A 399 24.65 12.21 -12.09
N ARG A 400 23.42 11.82 -11.71
CA ARG A 400 22.25 11.87 -12.59
C ARG A 400 21.91 13.30 -12.96
N ASP A 401 21.89 14.21 -11.99
CA ASP A 401 21.48 15.60 -12.21
C ASP A 401 22.51 16.34 -13.09
N LEU A 402 23.81 16.12 -12.87
CA LEU A 402 24.89 16.67 -13.70
C LEU A 402 24.84 16.12 -15.13
N LEU A 403 24.69 14.80 -15.30
CA LEU A 403 24.52 14.20 -16.63
C LEU A 403 23.26 14.72 -17.34
N THR A 404 22.19 15.00 -16.59
CA THR A 404 20.97 15.62 -17.13
C THR A 404 21.26 17.01 -17.68
N GLN A 405 22.00 17.85 -16.94
CA GLN A 405 22.39 19.18 -17.42
C GLN A 405 23.32 19.10 -18.64
N ILE A 406 24.27 18.15 -18.64
CA ILE A 406 25.16 17.92 -19.80
C ILE A 406 24.34 17.51 -21.02
N ARG A 407 23.38 16.58 -20.88
CA ARG A 407 22.48 16.19 -21.97
C ARG A 407 21.73 17.38 -22.52
N ASN A 408 21.17 18.22 -21.65
CA ASN A 408 20.43 19.42 -22.06
C ASN A 408 21.34 20.39 -22.84
N TYR A 409 22.59 20.57 -22.38
CA TYR A 409 23.59 21.38 -23.07
C TYR A 409 23.94 20.81 -24.46
N CYS A 410 24.24 19.51 -24.55
CA CYS A 410 24.56 18.83 -25.81
C CYS A 410 23.40 18.95 -26.81
N VAL A 411 22.17 18.68 -26.39
CA VAL A 411 20.96 18.81 -27.22
C VAL A 411 20.81 20.25 -27.73
N TYR A 412 20.97 21.25 -26.86
CA TYR A 412 20.88 22.66 -27.24
C TYR A 412 21.95 23.07 -28.27
N LYS A 413 23.17 22.53 -28.16
CA LYS A 413 24.29 22.82 -29.08
C LYS A 413 24.32 21.92 -30.32
N GLY A 414 23.45 20.91 -30.40
CA GLY A 414 23.48 19.90 -31.48
C GLY A 414 24.69 18.96 -31.40
N PHE A 415 25.27 18.78 -30.22
CA PHE A 415 26.37 17.86 -29.97
C PHE A 415 25.87 16.48 -29.53
N PRO A 416 26.62 15.40 -29.82
CA PRO A 416 26.34 14.10 -29.21
C PRO A 416 26.52 14.16 -27.68
N MET A 417 25.80 13.30 -26.97
CA MET A 417 25.92 13.16 -25.51
C MET A 417 27.21 12.43 -25.17
N GLU A 418 28.14 13.13 -24.52
CA GLU A 418 29.45 12.61 -24.13
C GLU A 418 29.84 13.14 -22.74
N MET A 419 30.65 12.37 -22.01
CA MET A 419 31.30 12.86 -20.79
C MET A 419 32.62 13.51 -21.16
N ARG A 420 32.78 14.80 -20.81
CA ARG A 420 34.02 15.56 -21.02
C ARG A 420 34.27 16.50 -19.83
N PRO A 421 35.53 16.74 -19.43
CA PRO A 421 35.87 17.68 -18.36
C PRO A 421 35.25 19.07 -18.56
N GLU A 422 35.23 19.57 -19.80
CA GLU A 422 34.73 20.91 -20.12
C GLU A 422 33.21 21.03 -19.94
N TYR A 423 32.48 19.94 -20.19
CA TYR A 423 31.03 19.92 -19.98
C TYR A 423 30.69 19.93 -18.50
N PHE A 424 31.45 19.19 -17.69
CA PHE A 424 31.33 19.24 -16.23
C PHE A 424 31.64 20.63 -15.67
N ASP A 425 32.73 21.25 -16.12
CA ASP A 425 33.10 22.62 -15.74
C ASP A 425 31.95 23.61 -15.98
N LEU A 426 31.24 23.46 -17.11
CA LEU A 426 30.13 24.32 -17.49
C LEU A 426 28.89 24.11 -16.62
N VAL A 427 28.49 22.87 -16.37
CA VAL A 427 27.23 22.58 -15.64
C VAL A 427 27.37 22.69 -14.13
N VAL A 428 28.58 22.50 -13.58
CA VAL A 428 28.83 22.66 -12.14
C VAL A 428 28.51 24.09 -11.70
N GLY A 429 28.90 25.08 -12.51
CA GLY A 429 28.62 26.49 -12.22
C GLY A 429 27.12 26.77 -12.07
N SER A 430 26.27 26.16 -12.90
CA SER A 430 24.81 26.33 -12.85
C SER A 430 24.11 25.46 -11.81
N TYR A 431 24.64 24.26 -11.51
CA TYR A 431 24.01 23.34 -10.57
C TYR A 431 24.27 23.70 -9.12
N PHE A 432 25.49 24.12 -8.79
CA PHE A 432 25.90 24.46 -7.42
C PHE A 432 25.83 25.97 -7.13
N THR A 433 25.05 26.74 -7.91
CA THR A 433 24.80 28.15 -7.61
C THR A 433 24.23 28.26 -6.20
N VAL A 434 24.98 28.92 -5.33
CA VAL A 434 24.52 29.28 -4.00
C VAL A 434 23.41 30.31 -4.21
N VAL A 435 22.16 29.99 -3.83
CA VAL A 435 21.24 31.05 -3.42
C VAL A 435 21.84 31.58 -2.13
N ALA A 436 22.70 32.60 -2.24
CA ALA A 436 23.25 33.28 -1.08
C ALA A 436 22.07 33.95 -0.37
N GLY A 437 21.52 33.27 0.63
CA GLY A 437 20.89 33.97 1.74
C GLY A 437 22.00 34.79 2.38
N ASN A 438 21.91 36.11 2.25
CA ASN A 438 22.78 37.03 2.95
C ASN A 438 22.79 36.70 4.46
N ASP A 439 23.98 36.84 5.03
CA ASP A 439 24.31 36.76 6.47
C ASP A 439 23.28 37.40 7.40
#